data_AF-A0A420UTE2-F1
#
_entry.id   AF-A0A420UTE2-F1
#
_cell.length_a   1.000
_cell.length_b   1.000
_cell.length_c   1.000
_cell.angle_alpha   90.00
_cell.angle_beta   90.00
_cell.angle_gamma   90.00
#
_symmetry.space_group_name_H-M   'P 1'
#
loop_
_entity.id
_entity.type
_entity.pdbx_description
1 polymer ?
#
loop_
_entity_poly.entity_id
_entity_poly.type
_entity_poly.pdbx_seq_one_letter_code
_entity_poly.pdbx_strand_id
1 'polypeptide(L)' 'MNTTTVKNNDALLNRLKRLEGQMRGLQSMIAEDRYCIDVLVQITAIQSALKQVG' A
#
# COMPACT_ATOMS: atom_id res chain seq x y z
N MET A 1 9.86 26.23 -7.12
CA MET A 1 9.14 24.94 -7.02
C MET A 1 9.90 23.92 -7.85
N ASN A 2 10.53 22.94 -7.20
CA ASN A 2 11.42 21.97 -7.86
C ASN A 2 10.58 20.77 -8.34
N THR A 3 10.12 20.78 -9.59
CA THR A 3 9.50 19.60 -10.20
C THR A 3 10.58 18.68 -10.74
N THR A 4 11.16 17.88 -9.84
CA THR A 4 11.98 16.73 -10.20
C THR A 4 11.04 15.65 -10.72
N THR A 5 10.90 15.54 -12.03
CA THR A 5 10.10 14.49 -12.70
C THR A 5 10.52 13.11 -12.17
N VAL A 6 9.57 12.38 -11.58
CA VAL A 6 9.75 10.96 -11.26
C VAL A 6 9.97 10.25 -12.60
N LYS A 7 11.20 9.76 -12.83
CA LYS A 7 11.51 8.93 -14.00
C LYS A 7 10.49 7.81 -14.07
N ASN A 8 9.86 7.63 -15.22
CA ASN A 8 8.83 6.60 -15.43
C ASN A 8 9.46 5.23 -15.16
N ASN A 9 9.24 4.71 -13.96
CA ASN A 9 9.83 3.46 -13.48
C ASN A 9 8.69 2.49 -13.28
N ASP A 10 8.49 1.63 -14.28
CA ASP A 10 7.43 0.64 -14.28
C ASP A 10 7.49 -0.26 -13.04
N ALA A 11 8.66 -0.48 -12.45
CA ALA A 11 8.79 -1.25 -11.22
C ALA A 11 8.20 -0.50 -10.00
N LEU A 12 8.39 0.82 -9.90
CA LEU A 12 7.77 1.65 -8.87
C LEU A 12 6.25 1.72 -9.07
N LEU A 13 5.80 1.92 -10.32
CA LEU A 13 4.37 1.88 -10.65
C LEU A 13 3.73 0.54 -10.29
N ASN A 14 4.43 -0.58 -10.56
CA ASN A 14 3.95 -1.91 -10.19
C ASN A 14 3.91 -2.12 -8.66
N ARG A 15 4.85 -1.54 -7.90
CA ARG A 15 4.78 -1.53 -6.42
C ARG A 15 3.56 -0.76 -5.92
N LEU A 16 3.29 0.41 -6.51
CA LEU A 16 2.12 1.23 -6.17
C LEU A 16 0.79 0.52 -6.50
N LYS A 17 0.70 -0.15 -7.66
CA LYS A 17 -0.49 -0.97 -8.01
C LYS A 17 -0.75 -2.10 -6.99
N ARG A 18 0.31 -2.73 -6.47
CA ARG A 18 0.17 -3.74 -5.41
C ARG A 18 -0.33 -3.13 -4.11
N LEU A 19 0.22 -1.98 -3.71
CA LEU A 19 -0.24 -1.21 -2.55
C LEU A 19 -1.72 -0.83 -2.65
N GLU A 20 -2.17 -0.43 -3.84
CA GLU A 20 -3.58 -0.14 -4.11
C GLU A 20 -4.48 -1.37 -3.86
N GLY A 21 -4.03 -2.56 -4.29
CA GLY A 21 -4.69 -3.82 -3.97
C GLY A 21 -4.74 -4.12 -2.47
N GLN A 22 -3.66 -3.85 -1.74
CA GLN A 22 -3.64 -4.02 -0.29
C GLN A 22 -4.58 -3.04 0.43
N MET A 23 -4.70 -1.80 -0.06
CA MET A 23 -5.64 -0.80 0.47
C MET A 23 -7.09 -1.23 0.27
N ARG A 24 -7.44 -1.75 -0.91
CA ARG A 24 -8.77 -2.36 -1.14
C ARG A 24 -9.03 -3.52 -0.18
N GLY A 25 -8.04 -4.39 0.00
CA GLY A 25 -8.14 -5.48 0.97
C GLY A 25 -8.40 -4.99 2.39
N LEU A 26 -7.67 -3.96 2.84
CA LEU A 26 -7.87 -3.35 4.16
C LEU A 26 -9.29 -2.77 4.31
N GLN A 27 -9.83 -2.11 3.29
CA GLN A 27 -11.21 -1.60 3.30
C GLN A 27 -12.22 -2.74 3.46
N SER A 28 -12.06 -3.85 2.73
CA SER A 28 -12.91 -5.04 2.88
C SER A 28 -12.82 -5.63 4.28
N MET A 29 -11.61 -5.74 4.85
CA MET A 29 -11.44 -6.26 6.23
C MET A 29 -12.20 -5.42 7.27
N ILE A 30 -12.22 -4.10 7.10
CA ILE A 30 -12.97 -3.20 7.98
C ILE A 30 -14.48 -3.33 7.75
N ALA A 31 -14.92 -3.40 6.49
CA ALA A 31 -16.34 -3.57 6.15
C ALA A 31 -16.92 -4.91 6.64
N GLU A 32 -16.08 -5.94 6.71
CA GLU A 32 -16.42 -7.29 7.20
C GLU A 32 -16.28 -7.43 8.72
N ASP A 33 -15.96 -6.35 9.46
CA ASP A 33 -15.72 -6.35 10.91
C ASP A 33 -14.71 -7.41 11.36
N ARG A 34 -13.62 -7.57 10.59
CA ARG A 34 -12.58 -8.55 10.91
C ARG A 34 -11.84 -8.20 12.19
N TYR A 35 -11.29 -9.24 12.82
CA TYR A 35 -10.57 -9.12 14.06
C TYR A 35 -9.44 -8.08 13.99
N CYS A 36 -9.38 -7.18 14.98
CA CYS A 36 -8.49 -6.02 14.99
C CYS A 36 -7.02 -6.39 14.78
N ILE A 37 -6.58 -7.56 15.27
CA ILE A 37 -5.19 -8.02 15.09
C ILE A 37 -4.88 -8.29 13.61
N ASP A 38 -5.81 -8.88 12.86
CA ASP A 38 -5.62 -9.12 11.43
C ASP A 38 -5.50 -7.80 10.67
N VAL A 39 -6.35 -6.82 11.03
CA VAL A 39 -6.32 -5.46 10.45
C VAL A 39 -4.97 -4.79 10.74
N LEU A 40 -4.46 -4.88 11.97
CA LEU A 40 -3.14 -4.34 12.34
C LEU A 40 -1.99 -5.01 11.59
N VAL A 41 -2.04 -6.32 11.38
CA VAL A 41 -1.06 -7.05 10.57
C VAL A 41 -1.09 -6.53 9.13
N GLN A 42 -2.28 -6.33 8.56
CA GLN A 42 -2.41 -5.80 7.20
C GLN A 42 -1.86 -4.37 7.08
N ILE A 43 -2.13 -3.49 8.07
CA ILE A 43 -1.56 -2.15 8.12
C ILE A 43 -0.02 -2.20 8.16
N THR A 44 0.54 -3.10 8.96
CA THR A 44 2.00 -3.28 9.08
C THR A 44 2.61 -3.76 7.76
N ALA A 45 1.92 -4.64 7.03
CA ALA A 45 2.32 -5.08 5.70
C ALA A 45 2.31 -3.92 4.68
N ILE A 46 1.29 -3.06 4.71
CA ILE A 46 1.19 -1.87 3.85
C ILE A 46 2.32 -0.89 4.16
N GLN A 47 2.60 -0.61 5.43
CA GLN A 47 3.72 0.25 5.82
C GLN A 47 5.06 -0.29 5.32
N SER A 48 5.26 -1.61 5.40
CA SER A 48 6.48 -2.28 4.92
C SER A 48 6.60 -2.23 3.39
N ALA A 49 5.48 -2.32 2.67
CA ALA A 49 5.45 -2.17 1.22
C ALA A 49 5.71 -0.71 0.78
N LEU A 50 5.20 0.28 1.52
CA LEU A 50 5.48 1.70 1.27
C LEU A 50 6.96 2.04 1.43
N LYS A 51 7.62 1.50 2.46
CA LYS A 51 9.08 1.66 2.67
C LYS A 51 9.92 1.10 1.53
N GLN A 52 9.38 0.20 0.70
CA GLN A 52 10.09 -0.34 -0.47
C GLN A 52 9.90 0.52 -1.73
N VAL A 53 9.06 1.56 -1.68
CA VAL A 53 8.85 2.50 -2.80
C VAL A 53 9.79 3.69 -2.71
N GLY A 54 9.99 4.24 -1.51
CA GLY A 54 10.93 5.34 -1.24
C GLY A 54 12.37 4.84 -1.06
#